data_AF-A0A3N4JTW4-F1
#
_entry.id   AF-A0A3N4JTW4-F1
#
_cell.length_a   1.000
_cell.length_b   1.000
_cell.length_c   1.000
_cell.angle_alpha   90.00
_cell.angle_beta   90.00
_cell.angle_gamma   90.00
#
_symmetry.space_group_name_H-M   'P 1'
#
loop_
_entity.id
_entity.type
_entity.pdbx_description
1 polymer ?
#
loop_
_entity_poly.entity_id
_entity_poly.type
_entity_poly.pdbx_seq_one_letter_code
_entity_poly.pdbx_strand_id
1 'polypeptide(L)'
;MTKLKWSKTATQTLLTALHEQALQGEKAVNGFKKKAWIAAQAALKDSHGIELETSQLKSKWVNLKKDYDIFTTIKNNSGFRWDDEKAVPTAPDRV
;
A
#
# COMPACT_ATOMS: atom_id res chain seq x y z
N MET A 1 -15.01 17.58 -6.96
CA MET A 1 -14.56 16.18 -7.06
C MET A 1 -14.31 15.64 -5.67
N THR A 2 -15.19 14.80 -5.16
CA THR A 2 -15.14 14.24 -3.81
C THR A 2 -13.91 13.33 -3.69
N LYS A 3 -12.87 13.75 -2.96
CA LYS A 3 -11.71 12.90 -2.67
C LYS A 3 -12.22 11.71 -1.85
N LEU A 4 -12.19 10.51 -2.42
CA LEU A 4 -12.47 9.30 -1.66
C LEU A 4 -11.45 9.20 -0.52
N LYS A 5 -11.92 9.24 0.72
CA LYS A 5 -11.08 9.04 1.89
C LYS A 5 -10.82 7.54 2.02
N TRP A 6 -9.66 7.09 1.55
CA TRP A 6 -9.22 5.71 1.72
C TRP A 6 -9.21 5.34 3.20
N SER A 7 -10.09 4.42 3.61
CA SER A 7 -10.06 3.84 4.95
C SER A 7 -8.89 2.88 5.10
N LYS A 8 -8.50 2.58 6.34
CA LYS A 8 -7.48 1.56 6.63
C LYS A 8 -7.91 0.20 6.05
N THR A 9 -9.17 -0.18 6.21
CA THR A 9 -9.73 -1.44 5.71
C THR A 9 -9.73 -1.51 4.18
N ALA A 10 -10.13 -0.44 3.47
CA ALA A 10 -10.08 -0.41 2.01
C ALA A 10 -8.63 -0.46 1.49
N THR A 11 -7.71 0.21 2.19
CA THR A 11 -6.28 0.18 1.84
C THR A 11 -5.72 -1.23 2.02
N GLN A 12 -6.13 -1.93 3.08
CA GLN A 12 -5.71 -3.30 3.34
C GLN A 12 -6.26 -4.28 2.31
N THR A 13 -7.55 -4.19 1.95
CA THR A 13 -8.13 -4.99 0.85
C THR A 13 -7.39 -4.78 -0.47
N LEU A 14 -7.06 -3.52 -0.81
CA LEU A 14 -6.27 -3.22 -2.01
C LEU A 14 -4.89 -3.92 -1.97
N LEU A 15 -4.18 -3.82 -0.85
CA LEU A 15 -2.86 -4.42 -0.70
C LEU A 15 -2.90 -5.95 -0.75
N THR A 16 -3.87 -6.58 -0.08
CA THR A 16 -4.05 -8.04 -0.09
C THR A 16 -4.34 -8.53 -1.51
N ALA A 17 -5.29 -7.91 -2.20
CA ALA A 17 -5.63 -8.31 -3.57
C ALA A 17 -4.43 -8.15 -4.52
N LEU A 18 -3.70 -7.03 -4.44
CA LEU A 18 -2.50 -6.83 -5.25
C LEU A 18 -1.38 -7.82 -4.88
N HIS A 19 -1.23 -8.18 -3.61
CA HIS A 19 -0.26 -9.16 -3.15
C HIS A 19 -0.56 -10.56 -3.69
N GLU A 20 -1.81 -11.01 -3.62
CA GLU A 20 -2.25 -12.28 -4.20
C GLU A 20 -2.02 -12.33 -5.71
N GLN A 21 -2.34 -11.24 -6.41
CA GLN A 21 -2.07 -11.12 -7.84
C GLN A 21 -0.56 -11.11 -8.15
N ALA A 22 0.28 -10.56 -7.28
CA ALA A 22 1.73 -10.66 -7.42
C ALA A 22 2.21 -12.11 -7.31
N LEU A 23 1.67 -12.89 -6.36
CA LEU A 23 1.99 -14.32 -6.18
C LEU A 23 1.57 -15.15 -7.39
N GLN A 24 0.48 -14.76 -8.07
CA GLN A 24 0.00 -15.41 -9.30
C GLN A 24 0.80 -15.00 -10.56
N GLY A 25 1.88 -14.22 -10.43
CA GLY A 25 2.70 -13.79 -11.57
C GLY A 25 2.09 -12.63 -12.39
N GLU A 26 1.08 -11.94 -11.83
CA GLU A 26 0.47 -10.76 -12.45
C GLU A 26 1.21 -9.45 -12.09
N LYS A 27 2.36 -9.56 -11.41
CA LYS A 27 3.34 -8.49 -11.21
C LYS A 27 4.48 -8.64 -12.22
N ALA A 28 4.64 -7.65 -13.09
CA ALA A 28 5.79 -7.49 -13.98
C ALA A 28 6.91 -6.68 -13.32
N VAL A 29 8.10 -6.67 -13.94
CA VAL A 29 9.26 -5.86 -13.51
C VAL A 29 8.88 -4.38 -13.30
N ASN A 30 8.00 -3.85 -14.16
CA ASN A 30 7.60 -2.45 -14.15
C ASN A 30 6.28 -2.19 -13.40
N GLY A 31 5.70 -3.18 -12.71
CA GLY A 31 4.48 -3.04 -11.92
C GLY A 31 3.39 -4.06 -12.25
N PHE A 32 2.16 -3.80 -11.82
CA PHE A 32 1.03 -4.71 -11.95
C PHE A 32 0.39 -4.69 -13.34
N LYS A 33 0.08 -5.89 -13.87
CA LYS A 33 -0.66 -6.07 -15.12
C LYS A 33 -2.11 -5.61 -14.97
N LYS A 34 -2.81 -5.39 -16.10
CA LYS A 34 -4.22 -4.96 -16.11
C LYS A 34 -5.13 -5.90 -15.31
N LYS A 35 -4.88 -7.22 -15.36
CA LYS A 35 -5.65 -8.23 -14.60
C LYS A 35 -5.58 -8.00 -13.10
N ALA A 36 -4.40 -7.69 -12.56
CA ALA A 36 -4.24 -7.40 -11.14
C ALA A 36 -5.06 -6.19 -10.68
N TRP A 37 -5.13 -5.14 -11.51
CA TRP A 37 -5.95 -3.96 -11.22
C TRP A 37 -7.46 -4.25 -11.28
N ILE A 38 -7.90 -5.08 -12.22
CA ILE A 38 -9.30 -5.51 -12.32
C ILE A 38 -9.68 -6.35 -11.10
N ALA A 39 -8.82 -7.29 -10.68
CA ALA A 39 -9.04 -8.10 -9.49
C ALA A 39 -9.11 -7.24 -8.22
N ALA A 40 -8.21 -6.27 -8.07
CA ALA A 40 -8.24 -5.33 -6.96
C ALA A 40 -9.50 -4.45 -6.94
N GLN A 41 -9.98 -4.01 -8.12
CA GLN A 41 -11.27 -3.32 -8.26
C GLN A 41 -12.43 -4.19 -7.80
N ALA A 42 -12.47 -5.46 -8.25
CA ALA A 42 -13.51 -6.40 -7.89
C ALA A 42 -13.52 -6.67 -6.37
N ALA A 43 -12.36 -6.86 -5.75
CA ALA A 43 -12.24 -7.04 -4.31
C ALA A 43 -12.75 -5.82 -3.51
N LEU A 44 -12.45 -4.61 -3.98
CA LEU A 44 -12.95 -3.38 -3.33
C LEU A 44 -14.46 -3.19 -3.49
N LYS A 45 -14.99 -3.54 -4.66
CA LYS A 45 -16.44 -3.51 -4.93
C LYS A 45 -17.18 -4.54 -4.08
N ASP A 46 -16.66 -5.75 -3.99
CA ASP A 46 -17.26 -6.85 -3.22
C ASP A 46 -17.20 -6.60 -1.71
N SER A 47 -16.03 -6.21 -1.18
CA SER A 47 -15.84 -6.05 0.26
C SER A 47 -16.39 -4.74 0.84
N HIS A 48 -16.43 -3.66 0.04
CA HIS A 48 -16.78 -2.32 0.55
C HIS A 48 -17.92 -1.66 -0.23
N GLY A 49 -18.40 -2.25 -1.33
CA GLY A 49 -19.38 -1.61 -2.21
C GLY A 49 -18.84 -0.39 -2.96
N ILE A 50 -17.52 -0.20 -2.99
CA ILE A 50 -16.90 1.01 -3.56
C ILE A 50 -16.46 0.73 -4.99
N GLU A 51 -17.04 1.45 -5.93
CA GLU A 51 -16.62 1.42 -7.33
C GLU A 51 -15.57 2.50 -7.56
N LEU A 52 -14.32 2.08 -7.76
CA LEU A 52 -13.19 2.98 -7.98
C LEU A 52 -12.61 2.76 -9.36
N GLU A 53 -12.19 3.85 -10.00
CA GLU A 53 -11.48 3.84 -11.27
C GLU A 53 -10.07 3.27 -11.10
N THR A 54 -9.57 2.56 -12.10
CA THR A 54 -8.20 1.99 -12.07
C THR A 54 -7.14 3.08 -11.84
N SER A 55 -7.38 4.30 -12.33
CA SER A 55 -6.52 5.47 -12.09
C SER A 55 -6.41 5.84 -10.61
N GLN A 56 -7.50 5.70 -9.85
CA GLN A 56 -7.54 5.96 -8.40
C GLN A 56 -6.77 4.89 -7.62
N LEU A 57 -6.89 3.62 -8.01
CA LEU A 57 -6.11 2.52 -7.43
C LEU A 57 -4.61 2.70 -7.68
N LYS A 58 -4.22 3.05 -8.91
CA LYS A 58 -2.82 3.32 -9.27
C LYS A 58 -2.26 4.50 -8.49
N SER A 59 -3.03 5.59 -8.35
CA SER A 59 -2.61 6.74 -7.54
C SER A 59 -2.40 6.36 -6.07
N LYS A 60 -3.32 5.57 -5.49
CA LYS A 60 -3.16 5.05 -4.12
C LYS A 60 -1.92 4.18 -3.98
N TRP A 61 -1.67 3.28 -4.93
CA TRP A 61 -0.49 2.42 -4.94
C TRP A 61 0.83 3.22 -5.00
N VAL A 62 0.90 4.24 -5.86
CA VAL A 62 2.08 5.13 -5.95
C VAL A 62 2.34 5.83 -4.62
N ASN A 63 1.31 6.31 -3.94
CA ASN A 63 1.45 6.94 -2.63
C ASN A 63 1.93 5.94 -1.57
N LEU A 64 1.34 4.73 -1.54
CA LEU A 64 1.77 3.67 -0.61
C LEU A 64 3.23 3.27 -0.81
N LYS A 65 3.68 3.21 -2.07
CA LYS A 65 5.09 2.94 -2.37
C LYS A 65 6.00 4.04 -1.85
N LYS A 66 5.62 5.32 -2.04
CA LYS A 66 6.39 6.45 -1.49
C LYS A 66 6.45 6.41 0.04
N ASP A 67 5.33 6.13 0.71
CA ASP A 67 5.29 6.01 2.16
C ASP A 67 6.20 4.88 2.65
N TYR A 68 6.21 3.74 1.93
CA TYR A 68 7.11 2.62 2.22
C TYR A 68 8.58 2.95 1.94
N ASP A 69 8.89 3.66 0.85
CA ASP A 69 10.25 4.10 0.52
C ASP A 69 10.78 5.09 1.59
N ILE A 70 9.93 6.00 2.09
CA ILE A 70 10.27 6.89 3.20
C ILE A 70 10.50 6.07 4.48
N PHE A 71 9.59 5.15 4.81
CA PHE A 71 9.71 4.28 5.98
C PHE A 71 11.01 3.46 5.96
N THR A 72 11.32 2.82 4.83
CA THR A 72 12.55 2.04 4.66
C THR A 72 13.79 2.90 4.67
N THR A 73 13.74 4.11 4.09
CA THR A 73 14.84 5.08 4.19
C THR A 73 15.09 5.45 5.64
N ILE A 74 14.05 5.76 6.42
CA ILE A 74 14.18 6.04 7.86
C ILE A 74 14.74 4.81 8.57
N LYS A 75 14.22 3.61 8.32
CA LYS A 75 14.71 2.38 8.94
C LYS A 75 16.19 2.11 8.65
N ASN A 76 16.66 2.42 7.44
CA ASN A 76 18.02 2.08 6.99
C ASN A 76 19.06 3.19 7.26
N ASN A 77 18.66 4.47 7.25
CA ASN A 77 19.56 5.61 7.49
C ASN A 77 19.54 6.12 8.93
N SER A 78 18.57 5.71 9.74
CA SER A 78 18.44 6.23 11.08
C SER A 78 19.23 5.40 12.07
N GLY A 79 20.06 6.06 12.89
CA GLY A 79 20.52 5.49 14.17
C GLY A 79 19.40 5.25 15.18
N PHE A 80 18.13 5.45 14.78
CA PHE A 80 16.95 5.05 15.52
C PHE A 80 16.79 3.53 15.48
N ARG A 81 16.47 2.94 16.64
CA ARG A 81 16.01 1.56 16.71
C ARG A 81 14.54 1.57 16.32
N TRP A 82 14.18 0.81 15.29
CA TRP A 82 12.78 0.59 14.96
C TRP A 82 12.17 -0.33 16.02
N ASP A 83 11.05 0.09 16.63
CA ASP A 83 10.32 -0.76 17.56
C ASP A 83 9.28 -1.57 16.76
N ASP A 84 9.62 -2.83 16.47
CA ASP A 84 8.78 -3.75 15.69
C ASP A 84 7.45 -4.10 16.40
N GLU A 85 7.34 -3.93 17.72
CA GLU A 85 6.08 -4.16 18.45
C GLU A 85 5.09 -3.00 18.28
N LYS A 86 5.60 -1.77 18.14
CA LYS A 86 4.77 -0.56 18.06
C LYS A 86 4.66 0.05 16.67
N ALA A 87 5.46 -0.44 15.72
CA ALA A 87 5.59 0.12 14.38
C ALA A 87 5.88 1.64 14.40
N VAL A 88 6.71 2.08 15.34
CA VAL A 88 7.17 3.48 15.47
C VAL A 88 8.69 3.58 15.52
N PRO A 89 9.28 4.67 15.00
CA PRO A 89 10.70 4.92 15.13
C PRO A 89 11.05 5.37 16.57
N THR A 90 11.99 4.69 17.21
CA THR A 90 12.48 5.04 18.56
C THR A 90 13.88 5.65 18.47
N ALA A 91 14.01 6.90 18.93
CA ALA A 91 15.31 7.56 19.06
C ALA A 91 15.92 7.21 20.43
N PRO A 92 17.23 6.95 20.53
CA PRO A 92 17.89 7.09 21.83
C PRO A 92 17.90 8.57 22.24
N ASP A 93 17.40 8.88 23.43
CA ASP A 93 17.64 10.17 24.07
C ASP A 93 19.15 10.33 24.23
N ARG A 94 19.75 11.28 23.51
CA ARG A 94 21.12 11.71 23.79
C ARG A 94 21.05 12.60 25.03
N VAL A 95 21.62 12.10 26.14
CA VAL A 95 21.98 12.87 27.33
C VAL A 95 22.95 13.99 27.01
#